data_AF-A0A3D4MC98-F1
#
_entry.id   AF-A0A3D4MC98-F1
#
_cell.length_a   1.000
_cell.length_b   1.000
_cell.length_c   1.000
_cell.angle_alpha   90.00
_cell.angle_beta   90.00
_cell.angle_gamma   90.00
#
_symmetry.space_group_name_H-M   'P 1'
#
loop_
_entity.id
_entity.type
_entity.pdbx_description
1 polymer ?
#
loop_
_entity_poly.entity_id
_entity_poly.type
_entity_poly.pdbx_seq_one_letter_code
_entity_poly.pdbx_strand_id
1 'polypeptide(L)'
;MAQETLKQVGAAAAQQNAMERGARFLAHGTRLFTVSSGWESKMIREDRGVPSCETMLELEAAMRDENVRVIFIPADALMTDADIEKISERNGVTKTLFKEVKT
;
A
#
# COMPACT_ATOMS: atom_id res chain seq x y z
N MET A 1 24.29 7.50 -6.02
CA MET A 1 23.81 8.76 -5.41
C MET A 1 22.62 9.32 -6.21
N ALA A 2 22.82 9.93 -7.38
CA ALA A 2 21.73 10.60 -8.12
C ALA A 2 20.53 9.69 -8.49
N GLN A 3 20.77 8.45 -8.91
CA GLN A 3 19.71 7.53 -9.35
C GLN A 3 18.84 7.00 -8.19
N GLU A 4 19.38 6.94 -6.97
CA GLU A 4 18.63 6.49 -5.78
C GLU A 4 17.73 7.62 -5.27
N THR A 5 18.21 8.87 -5.30
CA THR A 5 17.40 10.05 -5.00
C THR A 5 16.23 10.21 -5.96
N LEU A 6 16.44 9.98 -7.26
CA LEU A 6 15.37 10.06 -8.26
C LEU A 6 14.27 9.01 -8.01
N LYS A 7 14.63 7.79 -7.58
CA LYS A 7 13.65 6.76 -7.21
C LYS A 7 12.84 7.13 -5.97
N GLN A 8 13.49 7.68 -4.94
CA GLN A 8 12.79 8.12 -3.73
C GLN A 8 11.81 9.27 -4.01
N VAL A 9 12.22 10.26 -4.82
CA VAL A 9 11.33 11.35 -5.24
C VAL A 9 10.18 10.82 -6.09
N GLY A 10 10.45 9.87 -6.99
CA GLY A 10 9.42 9.21 -7.79
C GLY A 10 8.38 8.46 -6.96
N ALA A 11 8.82 7.68 -5.96
CA ALA A 11 7.93 6.99 -5.03
C ALA A 11 7.08 7.97 -4.21
N ALA A 12 7.69 9.04 -3.67
CA ALA A 12 6.96 10.06 -2.93
C ALA A 12 5.89 10.76 -3.80
N ALA A 13 6.22 11.11 -5.04
CA ALA A 13 5.28 11.70 -5.99
C ALA A 13 4.13 10.73 -6.34
N ALA A 14 4.44 9.45 -6.57
CA ALA A 14 3.43 8.43 -6.84
C ALA A 14 2.47 8.23 -5.65
N GLN A 15 3.01 8.19 -4.43
CA GLN A 15 2.21 8.12 -3.20
C GLN A 15 1.31 9.35 -3.06
N GLN A 16 1.84 10.55 -3.28
CA GLN A 16 1.05 11.79 -3.21
C GLN A 16 -0.11 11.82 -4.21
N ASN A 17 0.16 11.52 -5.48
CA ASN A 17 -0.90 11.46 -6.50
C ASN A 17 -2.01 10.46 -6.13
N ALA A 18 -1.62 9.27 -5.63
CA ALA A 18 -2.58 8.28 -5.17
C ALA A 18 -3.40 8.79 -3.97
N MET A 19 -2.76 9.53 -3.05
CA MET A 19 -3.45 10.13 -1.91
C MET A 19 -4.44 11.24 -2.30
N GLU A 20 -4.12 12.03 -3.32
CA GLU A 20 -4.99 13.09 -3.84
C GLU A 20 -6.30 12.57 -4.45
N ARG A 21 -6.29 11.32 -4.95
CA ARG A 21 -7.51 10.65 -5.46
C ARG A 21 -8.51 10.29 -4.37
N GLY A 22 -8.10 10.40 -3.10
CA GLY A 22 -8.94 10.16 -1.94
C GLY A 22 -8.72 8.79 -1.31
N ALA A 23 -8.91 8.74 0.01
CA ALA A 23 -8.76 7.53 0.81
C ALA A 23 -10.13 6.90 1.08
N ARG A 24 -10.20 5.57 1.01
CA ARG A 24 -11.20 4.80 1.76
C ARG A 24 -10.66 4.60 3.17
N PHE A 25 -11.36 5.11 4.17
CA PHE A 25 -11.00 4.89 5.56
C PHE A 25 -11.53 3.53 6.02
N LEU A 26 -10.63 2.70 6.52
CA LEU A 26 -10.93 1.42 7.16
C LEU A 26 -10.97 1.60 8.69
N ALA A 27 -11.25 0.51 9.39
CA ALA A 27 -11.21 0.47 10.85
C ALA A 27 -9.89 1.01 11.42
N HIS A 28 -9.98 1.62 12.61
CA HIS A 28 -8.83 2.15 13.36
C HIS A 28 -7.99 3.18 12.56
N GLY A 29 -8.61 3.88 11.61
CA GLY A 29 -8.00 4.98 10.88
C GLY A 29 -7.05 4.56 9.76
N THR A 30 -6.94 3.27 9.46
CA THR A 30 -6.18 2.76 8.32
C THR A 30 -6.73 3.35 7.02
N ARG A 31 -5.84 3.77 6.13
CA ARG A 31 -6.19 4.45 4.88
C ARG A 31 -5.90 3.52 3.72
N LEU A 32 -6.91 3.23 2.92
CA LEU A 32 -6.77 2.45 1.69
C LEU A 32 -6.92 3.37 0.48
N PHE A 33 -5.87 3.42 -0.32
CA PHE A 33 -5.81 4.18 -1.58
C PHE A 33 -5.81 3.20 -2.74
N THR A 34 -6.54 3.52 -3.79
CA THR A 34 -6.48 2.78 -5.06
C THR A 34 -5.47 3.42 -6.00
N VAL A 35 -4.65 2.59 -6.63
CA VAL A 35 -3.62 3.02 -7.58
C VAL A 35 -3.83 2.26 -8.88
N SER A 36 -3.98 2.96 -9.99
CA SER A 36 -4.07 2.31 -11.29
C SER A 36 -2.73 1.63 -11.64
N SER A 37 -2.80 0.43 -12.23
CA SER A 37 -1.61 -0.22 -12.78
C SER A 37 -0.88 0.70 -13.75
N GLY A 38 0.42 0.92 -13.54
CA GLY A 38 1.21 1.81 -14.37
C GLY A 38 2.49 2.24 -13.69
N TRP A 39 2.93 3.47 -14.01
CA TRP A 39 4.17 3.99 -13.45
C TRP A 39 4.05 4.27 -11.94
N GLU A 40 2.88 4.73 -11.46
CA GLU A 40 2.66 5.04 -10.05
C GLU A 40 2.74 3.79 -9.17
N SER A 41 1.99 2.74 -9.54
CA SER A 41 1.98 1.48 -8.81
C SER A 41 3.37 0.84 -8.81
N LYS A 42 4.09 0.89 -9.93
CA LYS A 42 5.46 0.41 -10.04
C LYS A 42 6.42 1.16 -9.10
N MET A 43 6.35 2.49 -9.06
CA MET A 43 7.21 3.31 -8.20
C MET A 43 6.95 3.04 -6.71
N ILE A 44 5.68 2.86 -6.31
CA ILE A 44 5.33 2.54 -4.92
C ILE A 44 5.81 1.13 -4.57
N ARG A 45 5.61 0.15 -5.46
CA ARG A 45 6.03 -1.24 -5.26
C ARG A 45 7.55 -1.41 -5.14
N GLU A 46 8.32 -0.62 -5.90
CA GLU A 46 9.79 -0.67 -5.89
C GLU A 46 10.43 0.12 -4.74
N ASP A 47 9.63 0.81 -3.91
CA ASP A 47 10.13 1.53 -2.73
C ASP A 47 10.58 0.54 -1.64
N ARG A 48 11.84 0.65 -1.20
CA ARG A 48 12.42 -0.27 -0.20
C ARG A 48 11.68 -0.27 1.13
N GLY A 49 10.97 0.81 1.46
CA GLY A 49 10.20 0.93 2.70
C GLY A 49 8.80 0.35 2.63
N VAL A 50 8.38 -0.18 1.47
CA VAL A 50 7.00 -0.60 1.22
C VAL A 50 6.96 -2.09 0.90
N PRO A 51 6.58 -2.95 1.87
CA PRO A 51 6.32 -4.36 1.57
C PRO A 51 5.18 -4.51 0.56
N SER A 52 5.38 -5.42 -0.40
CA SER A 52 4.35 -5.87 -1.34
C SER A 52 3.72 -7.16 -0.80
N CYS A 53 2.40 -7.17 -0.59
CA CYS A 53 1.68 -8.31 -0.02
C CYS A 53 0.75 -8.93 -1.06
N GLU A 54 1.06 -10.13 -1.51
CA GLU A 54 0.28 -10.90 -2.51
C GLU A 54 -0.77 -11.79 -1.83
N THR A 55 -0.59 -12.09 -0.54
CA THR A 55 -1.47 -12.96 0.24
C THR A 55 -1.95 -12.33 1.54
N MET A 56 -3.09 -12.81 2.06
CA MET A 56 -3.63 -12.37 3.36
C MET A 56 -2.63 -12.53 4.51
N LEU A 57 -1.80 -13.58 4.46
CA LEU A 57 -0.80 -13.86 5.49
C LEU A 57 0.31 -12.79 5.50
N GLU A 58 0.78 -12.39 4.32
CA GLU A 58 1.79 -11.33 4.20
C GLU A 58 1.24 -9.99 4.65
N LEU A 59 -0.02 -9.68 4.31
CA LEU A 59 -0.67 -8.47 4.79
C LEU A 59 -0.80 -8.48 6.32
N GLU A 60 -1.19 -9.61 6.91
CA GLU A 60 -1.26 -9.74 8.37
C GLU A 60 0.11 -9.56 9.03
N ALA A 61 1.16 -10.16 8.47
CA ALA A 61 2.52 -9.98 8.98
C ALA A 61 2.97 -8.51 8.89
N ALA A 62 2.74 -7.85 7.75
CA ALA A 62 3.09 -6.45 7.55
C ALA A 62 2.29 -5.49 8.45
N MET A 63 1.03 -5.81 8.74
CA MET A 63 0.22 -5.00 9.68
C MET A 63 0.77 -5.08 11.11
N ARG A 64 1.27 -6.24 11.53
CA ARG A 64 1.84 -6.43 12.88
C ARG A 64 3.23 -5.84 13.05
N ASP A 65 3.96 -5.64 11.96
CA ASP A 65 5.28 -5.02 12.01
C ASP A 65 5.15 -3.53 12.33
N GLU A 66 5.77 -3.10 13.44
CA GLU A 66 5.79 -1.71 13.90
C GLU A 66 6.60 -0.78 12.98
N ASN A 67 7.58 -1.33 12.25
CA ASN A 67 8.45 -0.56 11.36
C ASN A 67 7.80 -0.27 10.00
N VAL A 68 6.81 -1.06 9.61
CA VAL A 68 6.07 -0.88 8.36
C VAL A 68 5.01 0.19 8.56
N ARG A 69 4.99 1.24 7.74
CA ARG A 69 3.94 2.28 7.78
C ARG A 69 3.04 2.27 6.56
N VAL A 70 3.61 1.83 5.44
CA VAL A 70 3.00 1.82 4.13
C VAL A 70 3.09 0.40 3.60
N ILE A 71 2.02 -0.11 3.01
CA ILE A 71 1.95 -1.45 2.44
C ILE A 71 1.37 -1.34 1.03
N PHE A 72 1.92 -2.10 0.10
CA PHE A 72 1.43 -2.20 -1.26
C PHE A 72 0.75 -3.56 -1.49
N ILE A 73 -0.40 -3.55 -2.16
CA ILE A 73 -1.18 -4.74 -2.50
C ILE A 73 -1.35 -4.75 -4.02
N PRO A 74 -0.69 -5.67 -4.74
CA PRO A 74 -0.76 -5.71 -6.20
C PRO A 74 -2.14 -6.18 -6.68
N ALA A 75 -2.46 -5.89 -7.95
CA ALA A 75 -3.80 -6.14 -8.48
C ALA A 75 -4.13 -7.62 -8.66
N ASP A 76 -3.12 -8.48 -8.68
CA ASP A 76 -3.19 -9.93 -8.74
C ASP A 76 -3.13 -10.61 -7.36
N ALA A 77 -3.10 -9.83 -6.27
CA ALA A 77 -3.15 -10.37 -4.92
C ALA A 77 -4.39 -11.24 -4.69
N LEU A 78 -4.22 -12.35 -3.97
CA LEU A 78 -5.27 -13.31 -3.64
C LEU A 78 -6.11 -12.83 -2.44
N MET A 79 -6.56 -11.57 -2.47
CA MET A 79 -7.37 -10.99 -1.41
C MET A 79 -8.33 -9.92 -1.92
N THR A 80 -9.54 -9.91 -1.37
CA THR A 80 -10.57 -8.92 -1.67
C THR A 80 -10.44 -7.69 -0.79
N ASP A 81 -11.18 -6.63 -1.12
CA ASP A 81 -11.31 -5.44 -0.27
C ASP A 81 -11.86 -5.76 1.13
N ALA A 82 -12.75 -6.76 1.23
CA ALA A 82 -13.31 -7.21 2.50
C ALA A 82 -12.27 -7.95 3.35
N ASP A 83 -11.38 -8.73 2.73
CA ASP A 83 -10.28 -9.40 3.41
C ASP A 83 -9.29 -8.39 4.01
N ILE A 84 -8.96 -7.35 3.25
CA ILE A 84 -8.08 -6.25 3.68
C ILE A 84 -8.70 -5.52 4.88
N GLU A 85 -9.99 -5.23 4.82
CA GLU A 85 -10.73 -4.58 5.89
C GLU A 85 -10.76 -5.42 7.16
N LYS A 86 -11.06 -6.73 7.04
CA LYS A 86 -11.06 -7.67 8.16
C LYS A 86 -9.68 -7.81 8.82
N ILE A 87 -8.61 -7.86 8.03
CA ILE A 87 -7.24 -7.90 8.57
C ILE A 87 -6.91 -6.59 9.28
N SER A 88 -7.34 -5.45 8.73
CA SER A 88 -7.11 -4.13 9.33
C SER A 88 -7.83 -3.98 10.66
N GLU A 89 -9.08 -4.42 10.74
CA GLU A 89 -9.88 -4.43 11.98
C GLU A 89 -9.22 -5.31 13.06
N ARG A 90 -8.87 -6.55 12.72
CA ARG A 90 -8.31 -7.51 13.68
C ARG A 90 -7.00 -7.04 14.32
N ASN A 91 -6.15 -6.33 13.57
CA ASN A 91 -4.86 -5.88 14.09
C ASN A 91 -4.97 -4.58 14.90
N GLY A 92 -6.03 -3.78 14.72
CA GLY A 92 -6.25 -2.58 15.54
C GLY A 92 -5.23 -1.45 15.35
N VAL A 93 -4.46 -1.49 14.26
CA VAL A 93 -3.37 -0.53 13.99
C VAL A 93 -3.67 0.31 12.75
N THR A 94 -3.17 1.55 12.76
CA THR A 94 -3.27 2.48 11.64
C THR A 94 -2.10 2.29 10.68
N LYS A 95 -2.38 1.92 9.43
CA LYS A 95 -1.38 1.90 8.34
C LYS A 95 -1.92 2.60 7.09
N THR A 96 -1.03 2.87 6.14
CA THR A 96 -1.40 3.32 4.79
C THR A 96 -1.27 2.15 3.83
N LEU A 97 -2.34 1.85 3.09
CA LEU A 97 -2.41 0.75 2.15
C LEU A 97 -2.60 1.33 0.74
N PHE A 98 -1.79 0.90 -0.21
CA PHE A 98 -1.98 1.17 -1.63
C PHE A 98 -2.39 -0.13 -2.32
N LYS A 99 -3.63 -0.20 -2.80
CA LYS A 99 -4.12 -1.33 -3.58
C LYS A 99 -4.10 -0.97 -5.05
N GLU A 100 -3.40 -1.79 -5.81
CA GLU A 100 -3.38 -1.67 -7.25
C GLU A 100 -4.68 -2.20 -7.85
N VAL A 101 -5.21 -1.48 -8.84
CA VAL A 101 -6.39 -1.88 -9.62
C VAL A 101 -6.03 -1.93 -11.10
N LYS A 102 -6.49 -2.99 -11.78
CA LYS A 102 -6.39 -3.07 -13.25
C LYS A 102 -7.33 -2.03 -13.84
N THR A 103 -6.82 -1.24 -14.79
CA THR A 103 -7.63 -0.31 -15.58
C THR A 103 -8.32 -1.07 -16.70
#